data_AF-A0A972MQF3-F1
#
_entry.id   AF-A0A972MQF3-F1
#
_cell.length_a   1.000
_cell.length_b   1.000
_cell.length_c   1.000
_cell.angle_alpha   90.00
_cell.angle_beta   90.00
_cell.angle_gamma   90.00
#
_symmetry.space_group_name_H-M   'P 1'
#
loop_
_entity.id
_entity.type
_entity.pdbx_description
1 polymer ?
#
loop_
_entity_poly.entity_id
_entity_poly.type
_entity_poly.pdbx_seq_one_letter_code
_entity_poly.pdbx_strand_id
1 'polypeptide(L)'
;MFQKIKELLEAGKIDQEVAEALDAEVSGELKKVRDEAASWRVKYQQLQQSFEEVKQSKDGLEEQIKTLDERIKKAKEEGKAELVRELEAERAQKEELMQKLSQLEATTRSLRIENELSRVLNQFDVIDPEVVAAVLKQSVDVADDGVKFKNGEEVLSLEDGVKRFFENKPHLLKSAGRPGSGVDGVNGGAISKKKSEMTDDEIEAFVQKHGQDAFMKLPD
;
A
#
# COMPACT_ATOMS: atom_id res chain seq x y z
N MET A 1 28.73 10.84 -1.77
CA MET A 1 28.87 9.99 -2.96
C MET A 1 28.31 8.59 -2.72
N PHE A 2 27.15 8.30 -3.31
CA PHE A 2 26.56 6.96 -3.35
C PHE A 2 27.52 5.94 -3.98
N GLN A 3 27.54 4.72 -3.45
CA GLN A 3 28.45 3.65 -3.91
C GLN A 3 28.36 3.42 -5.42
N LYS A 4 27.16 3.39 -5.99
CA LYS A 4 26.99 3.18 -7.43
C LYS A 4 27.54 4.34 -8.28
N ILE A 5 27.40 5.57 -7.80
CA ILE A 5 27.96 6.76 -8.47
C ILE A 5 29.50 6.72 -8.40
N LYS A 6 30.03 6.35 -7.23
CA LYS A 6 31.47 6.17 -7.02
C LYS A 6 32.06 5.10 -7.95
N GLU A 7 31.40 3.95 -8.07
CA GLU A 7 31.82 2.87 -9.00
C GLU A 7 31.83 3.34 -10.47
N LEU A 8 30.86 4.16 -10.88
CA LEU A 8 30.79 4.68 -12.25
C LEU A 8 31.90 5.71 -12.53
N LEU A 9 32.23 6.55 -11.55
CA LEU A 9 33.33 7.51 -11.61
C LEU A 9 34.69 6.79 -11.66
N GLU A 10 34.91 5.80 -10.79
CA GLU A 10 36.14 4.99 -10.77
C GLU A 10 36.32 4.16 -12.05
N ALA A 11 35.21 3.73 -12.67
CA ALA A 11 35.22 3.05 -13.96
C ALA A 11 35.39 4.01 -15.16
N GLY A 12 35.51 5.32 -14.94
CA GLY A 12 35.62 6.34 -15.98
C GLY A 12 34.40 6.46 -16.89
N LYS A 13 33.23 5.94 -16.46
CA LYS A 13 31.98 5.98 -17.22
C LYS A 13 31.25 7.33 -17.12
N ILE A 14 31.56 8.09 -16.08
CA ILE A 14 31.11 9.46 -15.84
C ILE A 14 32.31 10.28 -15.36
N ASP A 15 32.27 11.59 -15.59
CA ASP A 15 33.28 12.52 -15.07
C ASP A 15 32.93 12.98 -13.64
N GLN A 16 33.87 13.69 -13.02
CA GLN A 16 33.77 14.20 -11.65
C GLN A 16 32.58 15.16 -11.47
N GLU A 17 32.32 16.02 -12.46
CA GLU A 17 31.26 17.04 -12.39
C GLU A 17 29.87 16.38 -12.47
N VAL A 18 29.71 15.40 -13.36
CA VAL A 18 28.51 14.56 -13.47
C VAL A 18 28.32 13.70 -12.22
N ALA A 19 29.39 13.15 -11.65
CA ALA A 19 29.31 12.37 -10.42
C ALA A 19 28.86 13.21 -9.22
N GLU A 20 29.38 14.44 -9.09
CA GLU A 20 28.99 15.38 -8.03
C GLU A 20 27.54 15.87 -8.21
N ALA A 21 27.12 16.16 -9.45
CA ALA A 21 25.75 16.56 -9.76
C ALA A 21 24.73 15.44 -9.44
N LEU A 22 25.00 14.21 -9.87
CA LEU A 22 24.15 13.05 -9.58
C LEU A 22 24.09 12.75 -8.07
N ASP A 23 25.22 12.88 -7.36
CA ASP A 23 25.24 12.63 -5.91
C ASP A 23 24.43 13.68 -5.14
N ALA A 24 24.51 14.94 -5.56
CA ALA A 24 23.73 16.03 -5.00
C ALA A 24 22.23 15.85 -5.27
N GLU A 25 21.85 15.47 -6.50
CA GLU A 25 20.46 15.22 -6.89
C GLU A 25 19.87 14.03 -6.11
N VAL A 26 20.56 12.88 -6.09
CA VAL A 26 20.09 11.69 -5.36
C VAL A 26 20.01 11.95 -3.86
N SER A 27 20.99 12.66 -3.29
CA SER A 27 20.94 13.05 -1.87
C SER A 27 19.77 13.99 -1.58
N GLY A 28 19.49 14.92 -2.51
CA GLY A 28 18.36 15.84 -2.42
C GLY A 28 17.01 15.12 -2.46
N GLU A 29 16.82 14.22 -3.42
CA GLU A 29 15.60 13.41 -3.53
C GLU A 29 15.42 12.47 -2.33
N LEU A 30 16.48 11.82 -1.85
CA LEU A 30 16.41 10.99 -0.64
C LEU A 30 16.02 11.80 0.60
N LYS A 31 16.50 13.04 0.70
CA LYS A 31 16.10 13.94 1.78
C LYS A 31 14.61 14.28 1.68
N LYS A 32 14.10 14.64 0.50
CA LYS A 32 12.67 14.91 0.28
C LYS A 32 11.81 13.69 0.67
N VAL A 33 12.16 12.51 0.15
CA VAL A 33 11.44 11.25 0.47
C VAL A 33 11.48 10.97 1.97
N ARG A 34 12.60 11.22 2.64
CA ARG A 34 12.72 11.04 4.10
C ARG A 34 11.84 12.02 4.88
N ASP A 35 11.82 13.29 4.47
CA ASP A 35 11.02 14.34 5.11
C ASP A 35 9.52 14.08 4.89
N GLU A 36 9.13 13.65 3.70
CA GLU A 36 7.77 13.18 3.38
C GLU A 36 7.40 11.97 4.24
N ALA A 37 8.26 10.96 4.33
CA ALA A 37 8.02 9.78 5.17
C ALA A 37 7.88 10.16 6.66
N ALA A 38 8.66 11.14 7.15
CA ALA A 38 8.52 11.65 8.51
C ALA A 38 7.16 12.34 8.71
N SER A 39 6.74 13.20 7.77
CA SER A 39 5.42 13.84 7.76
C SER A 39 4.29 12.81 7.77
N TRP A 40 4.38 11.76 6.96
CA TRP A 40 3.39 10.68 6.93
C TRP A 40 3.31 9.90 8.24
N ARG A 41 4.44 9.64 8.91
CA ARG A 41 4.43 9.00 10.25
C ARG A 41 3.69 9.85 11.28
N VAL A 42 3.92 11.16 11.29
CA VAL A 42 3.20 12.08 12.20
C VAL A 42 1.71 12.08 11.90
N LYS A 43 1.33 12.19 10.62
CA LYS A 43 -0.09 12.13 10.21
C LYS A 43 -0.75 10.81 10.61
N TYR A 44 -0.04 9.69 10.49
CA TYR A 44 -0.55 8.38 10.91
C TYR A 44 -0.80 8.31 12.42
N GLN A 45 0.14 8.81 13.23
CA GLN A 45 -0.06 8.88 14.69
C GLN A 45 -1.24 9.77 15.07
N GLN A 46 -1.39 10.92 14.40
CA GLN A 46 -2.55 11.81 14.59
C GLN A 46 -3.87 11.17 14.19
N LEU A 47 -3.89 10.37 13.12
CA LEU A 47 -5.08 9.62 12.70
C LEU A 47 -5.46 8.58 13.75
N GLN A 48 -4.48 7.89 14.33
CA GLN A 48 -4.72 6.89 15.37
C GLN A 48 -5.25 7.54 16.66
N GLN A 49 -4.65 8.65 17.09
CA GLN A 49 -5.14 9.40 18.24
C GLN A 49 -6.57 9.93 18.00
N SER A 50 -6.83 10.51 16.83
CA SER A 50 -8.18 10.98 16.46
C SER A 50 -9.22 9.85 16.51
N PHE A 51 -8.87 8.64 16.09
CA PHE A 51 -9.76 7.49 16.15
C PHE A 51 -10.14 7.14 17.60
N GLU A 52 -9.16 7.09 18.50
CA GLU A 52 -9.39 6.81 19.91
C GLU A 52 -10.21 7.90 20.59
N GLU A 53 -9.95 9.17 20.28
CA GLU A 53 -10.74 10.31 20.79
C GLU A 53 -12.19 10.28 20.31
N VAL A 54 -12.44 9.95 19.03
CA VAL A 54 -13.78 9.81 18.47
C VAL A 54 -14.54 8.65 19.12
N LYS A 55 -13.88 7.50 19.31
CA LYS A 55 -14.44 6.33 19.99
C LYS A 55 -14.84 6.67 21.43
N GLN A 56 -13.94 7.27 22.21
CA GLN A 56 -14.22 7.68 23.59
C GLN A 56 -15.33 8.72 23.69
N SER A 57 -15.36 9.70 22.77
CA SER A 57 -16.41 10.73 22.74
C SER A 57 -17.79 10.13 22.48
N LYS A 58 -17.86 9.10 21.62
CA LYS A 58 -19.09 8.37 21.33
C LYS A 58 -19.57 7.59 22.55
N ASP A 59 -18.69 6.83 23.20
CA ASP A 59 -19.02 6.11 24.44
C ASP A 59 -19.54 7.06 25.53
N GLY A 60 -18.92 8.24 25.66
CA GLY A 60 -19.36 9.29 26.58
C GLY A 60 -20.74 9.87 26.23
N LEU A 61 -21.04 10.08 24.94
CA LEU A 61 -22.37 10.54 24.51
C LEU A 61 -23.45 9.48 24.74
N GLU A 62 -23.15 8.19 24.53
CA GLU A 62 -24.09 7.11 24.80
C GLU A 62 -24.53 7.09 26.26
N GLU A 63 -23.60 7.29 27.19
CA GLU A 63 -23.93 7.35 28.62
C GLU A 63 -24.74 8.60 28.99
N GLN A 64 -24.44 9.74 28.36
CA GLN A 64 -25.23 10.95 28.53
C GLN A 64 -26.66 10.81 28.01
N ILE A 65 -26.86 10.11 26.88
CA ILE A 65 -28.21 9.84 26.36
C ILE A 65 -28.99 8.94 27.31
N LYS A 66 -28.38 7.86 27.83
CA LYS A 66 -29.04 7.01 28.84
C LYS A 66 -29.46 7.79 30.08
N THR A 67 -28.58 8.67 30.56
CA THR A 67 -28.87 9.54 31.71
C THR A 67 -30.03 10.50 31.40
N LEU A 68 -30.10 11.04 30.17
CA LEU A 68 -31.21 11.88 29.75
C LEU A 68 -32.51 11.09 29.65
N ASP A 69 -32.49 9.85 29.15
CA ASP A 69 -33.69 8.99 29.09
C ASP A 69 -34.29 8.75 30.49
N GLU A 70 -33.45 8.50 31.50
CA GLU A 70 -33.89 8.36 32.89
C GLU A 70 -34.49 9.67 33.43
N ARG A 71 -33.87 10.82 33.16
CA ARG A 71 -34.36 12.13 33.58
C ARG A 71 -35.68 12.50 32.90
N ILE A 72 -35.83 12.20 31.60
CA ILE A 72 -37.06 12.40 30.84
C ILE A 72 -38.17 11.55 31.45
N LYS A 73 -37.91 10.27 31.73
CA LYS A 73 -38.89 9.37 32.35
C LYS A 73 -39.38 9.92 33.69
N LYS A 74 -38.45 10.34 34.57
CA LYS A 74 -38.80 10.93 35.87
C LYS A 74 -39.59 12.24 35.72
N ALA A 75 -39.21 13.12 34.79
CA ALA A 75 -39.92 14.38 34.55
C ALA A 75 -41.33 14.15 34.00
N LYS A 76 -41.55 13.09 33.21
CA LYS A 76 -42.88 12.66 32.73
C LYS A 76 -43.76 12.17 33.89
N GLU A 77 -43.20 11.35 34.78
CA GLU A 77 -43.89 10.88 35.99
C GLU A 77 -44.26 12.03 36.93
N GLU A 78 -43.42 13.06 37.03
CA GLU A 78 -43.65 14.26 37.84
C GLU A 78 -44.55 15.32 37.15
N GLY A 79 -45.01 15.08 35.91
CA GLY A 79 -45.88 16.01 35.18
C GLY A 79 -45.23 17.32 34.74
N LYS A 80 -43.89 17.40 34.70
CA LYS A 80 -43.13 18.61 34.36
C LYS A 80 -42.97 18.78 32.85
N ALA A 81 -44.05 19.15 32.16
CA ALA A 81 -44.10 19.20 30.70
C ALA A 81 -43.02 20.08 30.04
N GLU A 82 -42.70 21.24 30.60
CA GLU A 82 -41.63 22.12 30.07
C GLU A 82 -40.25 21.47 30.20
N LEU A 83 -39.96 20.86 31.35
CA LEU A 83 -38.70 20.15 31.60
C LEU A 83 -38.54 18.94 30.67
N VAL A 84 -39.63 18.20 30.41
CA VAL A 84 -39.63 17.10 29.44
C VAL A 84 -39.24 17.61 28.05
N ARG A 85 -39.83 18.74 27.61
CA ARG A 85 -39.54 19.32 26.30
C ARG A 85 -38.08 19.77 26.17
N GLU A 86 -37.51 20.38 27.21
CA GLU A 86 -36.10 20.78 27.23
C GLU A 86 -35.17 19.56 27.16
N LEU A 87 -35.43 18.52 27.95
CA LEU A 87 -34.62 17.31 27.97
C LEU A 87 -34.72 16.50 26.67
N GLU A 88 -35.90 16.45 26.05
CA GLU A 88 -36.08 15.81 24.73
C GLU A 88 -35.32 16.58 23.62
N ALA A 89 -35.27 17.91 23.70
CA ALA A 89 -34.48 18.73 22.77
C ALA A 89 -32.97 18.50 22.97
N GLU A 90 -32.48 18.44 24.22
CA GLU A 90 -31.08 18.13 24.52
C GLU A 90 -30.70 16.72 24.05
N ARG A 91 -31.59 15.73 24.27
CA ARG A 91 -31.41 14.35 23.79
C ARG A 91 -31.29 14.31 22.27
N ALA A 92 -32.16 15.02 21.54
CA ALA A 92 -32.11 15.07 20.09
C ALA A 92 -30.80 15.67 19.55
N GLN A 93 -30.29 16.72 20.18
CA GLN A 93 -28.98 17.30 19.82
C GLN A 93 -27.83 16.31 20.03
N LYS A 94 -27.84 15.59 21.15
CA LYS A 94 -26.81 14.56 21.44
C LYS A 94 -26.89 13.37 20.51
N GLU A 95 -28.10 12.98 20.08
CA GLU A 95 -28.31 11.92 19.10
C GLU A 95 -27.80 12.33 17.72
N GLU A 96 -27.97 13.59 17.31
CA GLU A 96 -27.36 14.13 16.08
C GLU A 96 -25.82 14.12 16.16
N LEU A 97 -25.25 14.53 17.29
CA LEU A 97 -23.79 14.46 17.51
C LEU A 97 -23.28 13.02 17.46
N MET A 98 -24.01 12.07 18.04
CA MET A 98 -23.68 10.65 17.99
C MET A 98 -23.69 10.10 16.57
N GLN A 99 -24.65 10.51 15.74
CA GLN A 99 -24.68 10.15 14.32
C GLN A 99 -23.46 10.70 13.57
N LYS A 100 -23.08 11.96 13.81
CA LYS A 100 -21.88 12.57 13.22
C LYS A 100 -20.60 11.86 13.66
N LEU A 101 -20.48 11.51 14.94
CA LEU A 101 -19.35 10.74 15.44
C LEU A 101 -19.29 9.33 14.83
N SER A 102 -20.42 8.65 14.67
CA SER A 102 -20.49 7.34 14.02
C SER A 102 -20.01 7.40 12.57
N GLN A 103 -20.41 8.44 11.83
CA GLN A 103 -19.90 8.67 10.46
C GLN A 103 -18.39 8.93 10.45
N LEU A 104 -17.91 9.78 11.36
CA LEU A 104 -16.49 10.12 11.48
C LEU A 104 -15.65 8.89 11.88
N GLU A 105 -16.16 8.05 12.78
CA GLU A 105 -15.56 6.78 13.18
C GLU A 105 -15.45 5.84 11.97
N ALA A 106 -16.52 5.70 11.17
CA ALA A 106 -16.52 4.87 9.97
C ALA A 106 -15.50 5.36 8.92
N THR A 107 -15.44 6.68 8.68
CA THR A 107 -14.44 7.27 7.77
C THR A 107 -13.02 7.05 8.27
N THR A 108 -12.77 7.28 9.56
CA THR A 108 -11.44 7.12 10.16
C THR A 108 -11.00 5.66 10.14
N ARG A 109 -11.91 4.71 10.42
CA ARG A 109 -11.69 3.28 10.31
C ARG A 109 -11.31 2.88 8.88
N SER A 110 -12.03 3.38 7.89
CA SER A 110 -11.76 3.11 6.46
C SER A 110 -10.36 3.61 6.06
N LEU A 111 -10.02 4.85 6.43
CA LEU A 111 -8.71 5.44 6.13
C LEU A 111 -7.56 4.66 6.80
N ARG A 112 -7.77 4.18 8.04
CA ARG A 112 -6.78 3.36 8.75
C ARG A 112 -6.54 2.03 8.05
N ILE A 113 -7.61 1.34 7.64
CA ILE A 113 -7.53 0.09 6.87
C ILE A 113 -6.81 0.32 5.55
N GLU A 114 -7.18 1.37 4.81
CA GLU A 114 -6.58 1.72 3.52
C GLU A 114 -5.08 1.98 3.66
N ASN A 115 -4.68 2.78 4.64
CA ASN A 115 -3.28 3.13 4.83
C ASN A 115 -2.42 1.90 5.17
N GLU A 116 -2.90 1.05 6.08
CA GLU A 116 -2.20 -0.18 6.45
C GLU A 116 -2.15 -1.19 5.30
N LEU A 117 -3.24 -1.36 4.56
CA LEU A 117 -3.24 -2.21 3.37
C LEU A 117 -2.26 -1.71 2.32
N SER A 118 -2.23 -0.41 2.03
CA SER A 118 -1.24 0.16 1.11
C SER A 118 0.18 -0.09 1.59
N ARG A 119 0.46 0.08 2.89
CA ARG A 119 1.79 -0.19 3.48
C ARG A 119 2.21 -1.64 3.30
N VAL A 120 1.30 -2.58 3.56
CA VAL A 120 1.60 -4.02 3.44
C VAL A 120 1.71 -4.44 1.98
N LEU A 121 0.80 -4.00 1.11
CA LEU A 121 0.80 -4.34 -0.31
C LEU A 121 2.06 -3.84 -1.04
N ASN A 122 2.62 -2.70 -0.63
CA ASN A 122 3.88 -2.19 -1.17
C ASN A 122 5.09 -3.12 -0.92
N GLN A 123 4.97 -4.13 -0.05
CA GLN A 123 6.00 -5.14 0.18
C GLN A 123 5.94 -6.27 -0.86
N PHE A 124 4.87 -6.34 -1.65
CA PHE A 124 4.63 -7.38 -2.65
C PHE A 124 4.62 -6.78 -4.05
N ASP A 125 5.09 -7.53 -5.05
CA ASP A 125 4.99 -7.11 -6.44
C ASP A 125 3.60 -7.47 -6.99
N VAL A 126 2.60 -6.67 -6.61
CA VAL A 126 1.19 -6.89 -6.97
C VAL A 126 0.91 -6.36 -8.37
N ILE A 127 0.08 -7.07 -9.16
CA ILE A 127 -0.33 -6.63 -10.50
C ILE A 127 -1.09 -5.30 -10.43
N ASP A 128 -2.12 -5.26 -9.57
CA ASP A 128 -2.96 -4.10 -9.32
C ASP A 128 -3.20 -3.94 -7.80
N PRO A 129 -2.43 -3.07 -7.13
CA PRO A 129 -2.57 -2.85 -5.70
C PRO A 129 -3.95 -2.33 -5.28
N GLU A 130 -4.62 -1.52 -6.11
CA GLU A 130 -5.92 -0.92 -5.76
C GLU A 130 -7.04 -1.96 -5.80
N VAL A 131 -7.07 -2.78 -6.84
CA VAL A 131 -8.05 -3.87 -6.97
C VAL A 131 -7.84 -4.91 -5.87
N VAL A 132 -6.59 -5.28 -5.58
CA VAL A 132 -6.30 -6.23 -4.51
C VAL A 132 -6.65 -5.65 -3.15
N ALA A 133 -6.35 -4.38 -2.88
CA ALA A 133 -6.77 -3.71 -1.66
C ALA A 133 -8.30 -3.72 -1.51
N ALA A 134 -9.05 -3.45 -2.57
CA ALA A 134 -10.51 -3.47 -2.54
C ALA A 134 -11.09 -4.85 -2.17
N VAL A 135 -10.47 -5.94 -2.64
CA VAL A 135 -10.84 -7.31 -2.26
C VAL A 135 -10.48 -7.59 -0.80
N LEU A 136 -9.27 -7.21 -0.37
CA LEU A 136 -8.79 -7.47 0.99
C LEU A 136 -9.57 -6.70 2.06
N LYS A 137 -10.08 -5.49 1.76
CA LYS A 137 -10.89 -4.69 2.69
C LYS A 137 -12.06 -5.46 3.30
N GLN A 138 -12.63 -6.44 2.59
CA GLN A 138 -13.74 -7.25 3.08
C GLN A 138 -13.35 -8.23 4.19
N SER A 139 -12.06 -8.58 4.23
CA SER A 139 -11.47 -9.52 5.18
C SER A 139 -10.62 -8.80 6.23
N VAL A 140 -10.68 -7.48 6.31
CA VAL A 140 -9.84 -6.69 7.22
C VAL A 140 -10.71 -5.93 8.20
N ASP A 141 -10.22 -5.83 9.44
CA ASP A 141 -10.91 -5.11 10.48
C ASP A 141 -9.95 -4.34 11.40
N VAL A 142 -10.44 -3.29 12.05
CA VAL A 142 -9.69 -2.54 13.07
C VAL A 142 -10.02 -3.12 14.45
N ALA A 143 -9.02 -3.66 15.12
CA ALA A 143 -9.06 -4.10 16.51
C ALA A 143 -8.31 -3.10 17.40
N ASP A 144 -8.40 -3.27 18.73
CA ASP A 144 -7.79 -2.36 19.71
C ASP A 144 -6.25 -2.30 19.58
N ASP A 145 -5.61 -3.38 19.11
CA ASP A 145 -4.17 -3.49 18.92
C ASP A 145 -3.70 -3.25 17.46
N GLY A 146 -4.61 -2.86 16.55
CA GLY A 146 -4.27 -2.50 15.17
C GLY A 146 -5.19 -3.13 14.12
N VAL A 147 -4.77 -3.05 12.86
CA VAL A 147 -5.51 -3.63 11.73
C VAL A 147 -5.22 -5.13 11.63
N LYS A 148 -6.28 -5.94 11.61
CA LYS A 148 -6.23 -7.41 11.61
C LYS A 148 -6.88 -7.98 10.36
N PHE A 149 -6.43 -9.17 9.97
CA PHE A 149 -6.97 -9.91 8.83
C PHE A 149 -7.81 -11.10 9.33
N LYS A 150 -9.05 -11.19 8.88
CA LYS A 150 -9.99 -12.28 9.14
C LYS A 150 -9.89 -13.31 8.02
N ASN A 151 -9.42 -14.50 8.34
CA ASN A 151 -9.36 -15.63 7.41
C ASN A 151 -10.26 -16.75 7.92
N GLY A 152 -11.56 -16.66 7.63
CA GLY A 152 -12.56 -17.55 8.22
C GLY A 152 -12.72 -17.26 9.71
N GLU A 153 -12.50 -18.28 10.55
CA GLU A 153 -12.55 -18.16 12.02
C GLU A 153 -11.24 -17.64 12.63
N GLU A 154 -10.15 -17.59 11.84
CA GLU A 154 -8.83 -17.19 12.31
C GLU A 154 -8.62 -15.68 12.15
N VAL A 155 -8.09 -15.04 13.19
CA VAL A 155 -7.71 -13.62 13.18
C VAL A 155 -6.18 -13.53 13.18
N LEU A 156 -5.65 -13.00 12.08
CA LEU A 156 -4.22 -12.86 11.84
C LEU A 156 -3.78 -11.40 11.92
N SER A 157 -2.47 -11.17 12.02
CA SER A 157 -1.90 -9.87 11.68
C SER A 157 -2.23 -9.53 10.22
N LEU A 158 -2.29 -8.25 9.87
CA LEU A 158 -2.54 -7.85 8.49
C LEU A 158 -1.49 -8.42 7.53
N GLU A 159 -0.22 -8.41 7.95
CA GLU A 159 0.93 -8.88 7.17
C GLU A 159 0.84 -10.39 6.91
N ASP A 160 0.58 -11.20 7.94
CA ASP A 160 0.43 -12.65 7.80
C ASP A 160 -0.81 -13.02 6.97
N GLY A 161 -1.91 -12.29 7.16
CA GLY A 161 -3.14 -12.48 6.39
C GLY A 161 -2.96 -12.18 4.90
N VAL A 162 -2.32 -11.06 4.55
CA VAL A 162 -2.01 -10.70 3.16
C VAL A 162 -1.04 -11.70 2.53
N LYS A 163 -0.01 -12.13 3.27
CA LYS A 163 0.91 -13.16 2.79
C LYS A 163 0.17 -14.46 2.46
N ARG A 164 -0.66 -14.95 3.38
CA ARG A 164 -1.47 -16.16 3.17
C ARG A 164 -2.50 -15.99 2.05
N PHE A 165 -3.02 -14.78 1.85
CA PHE A 165 -3.88 -14.48 0.71
C PHE A 165 -3.15 -14.69 -0.61
N PHE A 166 -1.91 -14.21 -0.75
CA PHE A 166 -1.12 -14.40 -1.96
C PHE A 166 -0.58 -15.82 -2.14
N GLU A 167 -0.30 -16.55 -1.06
CA GLU A 167 -0.01 -18.00 -1.14
C GLU A 167 -1.16 -18.76 -1.79
N ASN A 168 -2.41 -18.38 -1.51
CA ASN A 168 -3.60 -18.97 -2.12
C ASN A 168 -3.96 -18.36 -3.48
N LYS A 169 -3.53 -17.13 -3.76
CA LYS A 169 -3.80 -16.40 -5.02
C LYS A 169 -2.52 -15.84 -5.65
N PRO A 170 -1.57 -16.71 -6.05
CA PRO A 170 -0.28 -16.25 -6.58
C PRO A 170 -0.42 -15.54 -7.93
N HIS A 171 -1.51 -15.76 -8.67
CA HIS A 171 -1.81 -15.10 -9.94
C HIS A 171 -2.07 -13.60 -9.82
N LEU A 172 -2.23 -13.06 -8.61
CA LEU A 172 -2.37 -11.63 -8.35
C LEU A 172 -1.02 -10.92 -8.18
N LEU A 173 0.07 -11.69 -8.10
CA LEU A 173 1.43 -11.17 -8.09
C LEU A 173 1.96 -11.12 -9.52
N LYS A 174 2.77 -10.10 -9.82
CA LYS A 174 3.49 -10.04 -11.08
C LYS A 174 4.44 -11.23 -11.15
N SER A 175 4.54 -11.80 -12.33
CA SER A 175 5.55 -12.83 -12.58
C SER A 175 6.92 -12.22 -12.30
N ALA A 176 7.75 -12.91 -11.52
CA ALA A 176 9.15 -12.53 -11.36
C ALA A 176 9.79 -12.50 -12.76
N GLY A 177 9.98 -11.30 -13.31
CA GLY A 177 10.61 -11.12 -14.60
C GLY A 177 11.99 -11.75 -14.52
N ARG A 178 12.30 -12.67 -15.45
CA ARG A 178 13.70 -13.04 -15.68
C ARG A 178 14.42 -11.75 -16.08
N PRO A 179 15.44 -11.28 -15.34
CA PRO A 179 16.22 -10.14 -15.78
C PRO A 179 16.96 -10.58 -17.05
N GLY A 180 16.55 -10.05 -18.20
CA GLY A 180 17.17 -10.39 -19.48
C GLY A 180 16.17 -10.80 -20.55
N SER A 181 15.50 -9.80 -21.12
CA SER A 181 15.16 -9.75 -22.56
C SER A 181 14.62 -8.36 -22.89
N GLY A 182 15.23 -7.33 -22.30
CA GLY A 182 15.25 -6.02 -22.92
C GLY A 182 16.14 -6.18 -24.15
N VAL A 183 15.51 -6.35 -25.31
CA VAL A 183 16.16 -6.07 -26.58
C VAL A 183 16.45 -4.58 -26.59
N ASP A 184 17.62 -4.22 -26.07
CA ASP A 184 18.28 -2.98 -26.48
C ASP A 184 18.22 -2.93 -28.00
N GLY A 185 17.77 -1.80 -28.52
CA GLY A 185 17.72 -1.54 -29.95
C GLY A 185 19.11 -1.69 -30.57
N VAL A 186 19.45 -2.91 -30.98
CA VAL A 186 20.60 -3.18 -31.83
C VAL A 186 20.10 -3.09 -33.25
N ASN A 187 20.13 -1.85 -33.71
CA ASN A 187 20.62 -1.45 -35.03
C ASN A 187 21.22 -2.62 -35.81
N GLY A 188 20.73 -2.88 -37.03
CA GLY A 188 21.16 -3.97 -37.89
C GLY A 188 22.68 -4.13 -37.94
N GLY A 189 23.17 -5.14 -37.23
CA GLY A 189 24.56 -5.59 -37.25
C GLY A 189 24.55 -7.03 -37.73
N ALA A 190 25.03 -7.23 -38.95
CA ALA A 190 25.19 -8.53 -39.58
C ALA A 190 25.86 -9.53 -38.61
N ILE A 191 25.26 -10.72 -38.47
CA ILE A 191 25.98 -11.89 -37.95
C ILE A 191 26.99 -12.25 -39.04
N SER A 192 28.21 -11.77 -38.89
CA SER A 192 29.37 -12.01 -39.75
C SER A 192 30.29 -13.08 -39.17
N LYS A 193 29.74 -14.08 -38.48
CA LYS A 193 30.47 -15.31 -38.15
C LYS A 193 30.15 -16.36 -39.20
N LYS A 194 31.20 -17.03 -39.66
CA LYS A 194 31.09 -18.19 -40.56
C LYS A 194 30.64 -19.41 -39.77
N LYS A 195 30.09 -20.42 -40.46
CA LYS A 195 29.66 -21.67 -39.82
C LYS A 195 30.81 -22.35 -39.08
N SER A 196 32.03 -22.26 -39.61
CA SER A 196 33.24 -22.84 -39.00
C SER A 196 33.70 -22.18 -37.70
N GLU A 197 33.14 -21.01 -37.36
CA GLU A 197 33.52 -20.21 -36.19
C GLU A 197 32.46 -20.23 -35.08
N MET A 198 31.38 -21.00 -35.26
CA MET A 198 30.31 -21.15 -34.27
C MET A 198 30.54 -22.38 -33.40
N THR A 199 30.35 -22.22 -32.09
CA THR A 199 30.32 -23.36 -31.15
C THR A 199 28.96 -24.06 -31.21
N ASP A 200 28.88 -25.31 -30.73
CA ASP A 200 27.62 -26.10 -30.78
C ASP A 200 26.43 -25.36 -30.13
N ASP A 201 26.66 -24.67 -29.00
CA ASP A 201 25.64 -23.84 -28.33
C ASP A 201 25.20 -22.63 -29.19
N GLU A 202 26.12 -22.04 -29.96
CA GLU A 202 25.81 -20.92 -30.86
C GLU A 202 25.03 -21.41 -32.08
N ILE A 203 25.33 -22.61 -32.58
CA ILE A 203 24.61 -23.25 -33.68
C ILE A 203 23.18 -23.56 -33.24
N GLU A 204 22.99 -24.16 -32.07
CA GLU A 204 21.66 -24.49 -31.54
C GLU A 204 20.82 -23.23 -31.34
N ALA A 205 21.39 -22.18 -30.73
CA ALA A 205 20.71 -20.90 -30.54
C ALA A 205 20.35 -20.23 -31.89
N PHE A 206 21.23 -20.31 -32.89
CA PHE A 206 20.99 -19.75 -34.21
C PHE A 206 19.88 -20.51 -34.95
N VAL A 207 19.92 -21.83 -34.95
CA VAL A 207 18.90 -22.68 -35.59
C VAL A 207 17.54 -22.52 -34.90
N GLN A 208 17.52 -22.41 -33.57
CA GLN A 208 16.28 -22.18 -32.82
C GLN A 208 15.64 -20.83 -33.14
N LYS A 209 16.46 -19.81 -33.43
CA LYS A 209 15.98 -18.44 -33.68
C LYS A 209 15.69 -18.15 -35.15
N HIS A 210 16.45 -18.74 -36.08
CA HIS A 210 16.43 -18.41 -37.51
C HIS A 210 16.06 -19.59 -38.41
N GLY A 211 16.02 -20.80 -37.87
CA GLY A 211 15.75 -22.03 -38.62
C GLY A 211 17.01 -22.63 -39.27
N GLN A 212 16.95 -23.94 -39.51
CA GLN A 212 18.08 -24.72 -40.04
C GLN A 212 18.47 -24.30 -41.47
N ASP A 213 17.48 -23.88 -42.27
CA ASP A 213 17.71 -23.39 -43.63
C ASP A 213 18.49 -22.07 -43.67
N ALA A 214 18.37 -21.23 -42.64
CA ALA A 214 19.13 -20.00 -42.52
C ALA A 214 20.59 -20.29 -42.13
N PHE A 215 20.81 -21.30 -41.27
CA PHE A 215 22.15 -21.74 -40.89
C PHE A 215 22.94 -22.31 -42.08
N MET A 216 22.30 -23.09 -42.95
CA MET A 216 22.94 -23.67 -44.14
C MET A 216 23.33 -22.64 -45.20
N LYS A 217 22.77 -21.43 -45.13
CA LYS A 217 23.10 -20.31 -46.04
C LYS A 217 24.22 -19.42 -45.51
N LEU A 218 24.71 -19.66 -44.30
CA LEU A 218 25.87 -18.96 -43.79
C LEU A 218 27.14 -19.39 -44.56
N PRO A 219 28.11 -18.48 -44.74
CA PRO A 219 29.38 -18.84 -45.35
C PRO A 219 30.11 -19.87 -44.49
N ASP A 220 30.80 -20.82 -45.13
CA ASP A 220 31.67 -21.78 -44.45
C ASP A 220 32.91 -21.10 -43.83
#